data_AF-A0A953GBV0-F1
#
_entry.id   AF-A0A953GBV0-F1
#
_cell.length_a   1.000
_cell.length_b   1.000
_cell.length_c   1.000
_cell.angle_alpha   90.00
_cell.angle_beta   90.00
_cell.angle_gamma   90.00
#
_symmetry.space_group_name_H-M   'P 1'
#
loop_
_entity.id
_entity.type
_entity.pdbx_description
1 polymer ?
#
loop_
_entity_poly.entity_id
_entity_poly.type
_entity_poly.pdbx_seq_one_letter_code
_entity_poly.pdbx_strand_id
1 'polypeptide(L)' 'MKQRVYVDTSVFGGYFDSEFDIITKPFFNRIFAEELILLFSGTTQEELLKAPEEVKSLVRQIKSSNTE' A
#
# COMPACT_ATOMS: atom_id res chain seq x y z
N MET A 1 -16.64 10.59 6.12
CA MET A 1 -16.18 9.19 6.28
C MET A 1 -15.06 8.96 5.29
N LYS A 2 -13.87 8.51 5.73
CA LYS A 2 -12.76 8.22 4.79
C LYS A 2 -13.07 6.93 4.02
N GLN A 3 -12.71 6.88 2.74
CA GLN A 3 -12.90 5.69 1.91
C GLN A 3 -11.93 4.60 2.37
N ARG A 4 -12.44 3.37 2.49
CA ARG A 4 -11.65 2.18 2.81
C ARG A 4 -11.37 1.39 1.55
N VAL A 5 -10.12 0.97 1.35
CA VAL A 5 -9.69 0.24 0.17
C VAL A 5 -8.91 -0.99 0.58
N TYR A 6 -9.26 -2.13 -0.01
CA TYR A 6 -8.47 -3.34 0.04
C TYR A 6 -7.74 -3.47 -1.30
N VAL A 7 -6.45 -3.79 -1.26
CA VAL A 7 -5.63 -3.95 -2.47
C VAL A 7 -4.78 -5.20 -2.37
N ASP A 8 -4.52 -5.80 -3.52
CA ASP A 8 -3.64 -6.96 -3.66
C ASP A 8 -2.17 -6.58 -3.41
N THR A 9 -1.33 -7.56 -3.03
CA THR A 9 0.09 -7.32 -2.77
C THR A 9 0.87 -6.88 -4.02
N SER A 10 0.42 -7.27 -5.22
CA SER A 10 0.98 -6.80 -6.49
C SER A 10 0.86 -5.28 -6.67
N VAL A 11 -0.15 -4.61 -6.08
CA VAL A 11 -0.30 -3.15 -6.18
C VAL A 11 0.84 -2.41 -5.47
N PHE A 12 1.36 -2.97 -4.38
CA PHE A 12 2.52 -2.43 -3.69
C PHE A 12 3.80 -2.62 -4.51
N GLY A 13 3.96 -3.77 -5.17
CA GLY A 13 5.07 -4.02 -6.10
C GLY A 13 5.04 -3.06 -7.29
N GLY A 14 3.84 -2.80 -7.83
CA GLY A 14 3.63 -1.84 -8.91
C GLY A 14 4.04 -0.41 -8.60
N TYR A 15 4.26 -0.04 -7.33
CA TYR A 15 4.85 1.26 -6.95
C TYR A 15 6.29 1.41 -7.44
N PHE A 16 7.02 0.31 -7.55
CA PHE A 16 8.42 0.25 -7.97
C PHE A 16 8.60 -0.28 -9.40
N ASP A 17 7.51 -0.66 -10.07
CA ASP A 17 7.52 -1.16 -11.44
C ASP A 17 7.17 -0.03 -12.42
N SER A 18 8.03 0.23 -13.41
CA SER A 18 7.82 1.27 -14.43
C SER A 18 6.55 1.10 -15.27
N GLU A 19 6.01 -0.13 -15.37
CA GLU A 19 4.75 -0.36 -16.08
C GLU A 19 3.55 0.22 -15.30
N PHE A 20 3.65 0.25 -13.96
CA PHE A 20 2.52 0.54 -13.07
C PHE A 20 2.70 1.82 -12.25
N ASP A 21 3.91 2.38 -12.19
CA ASP A 21 4.25 3.47 -11.26
C ASP A 21 3.43 4.75 -11.47
N ILE A 22 3.05 5.06 -12.72
CA ILE A 22 2.21 6.20 -13.07
C ILE A 22 0.84 6.13 -12.37
N ILE A 23 0.33 4.93 -12.11
CA ILE A 23 -0.99 4.72 -11.50
C ILE A 23 -0.85 4.48 -9.99
N THR A 24 0.12 3.67 -9.57
CA THR A 24 0.29 3.28 -8.17
C THR A 24 0.87 4.40 -7.33
N LYS A 25 1.85 5.18 -7.81
CA LYS A 25 2.44 6.28 -7.02
C LYS A 25 1.39 7.33 -6.60
N PRO A 26 0.54 7.84 -7.51
CA PRO A 26 -0.55 8.74 -7.11
C PRO A 26 -1.54 8.10 -6.14
N PHE A 27 -1.83 6.80 -6.29
CA PHE A 27 -2.70 6.08 -5.34
C PHE A 27 -2.10 6.06 -3.92
N PHE A 28 -0.83 5.71 -3.78
CA PHE A 28 -0.15 5.74 -2.48
C PHE A 28 -0.01 7.15 -1.90
N ASN A 29 0.20 8.17 -2.74
CA ASN A 29 0.20 9.57 -2.28
C ASN A 29 -1.11 9.96 -1.57
N ARG A 30 -2.26 9.45 -2.04
CA ARG A 30 -3.55 9.68 -1.39
C ARG A 30 -3.65 8.98 -0.03
N ILE A 31 -3.03 7.81 0.12
CA ILE A 31 -2.92 7.12 1.41
C ILE A 31 -2.01 7.92 2.36
N PHE A 32 -0.88 8.42 1.89
CA PHE A 32 0.04 9.23 2.70
C PHE A 32 -0.55 10.60 3.09
N ALA A 33 -1.39 11.17 2.22
CA ALA A 33 -2.18 12.37 2.48
C ALA A 33 -3.38 12.12 3.41
N GLU A 34 -3.53 10.91 3.95
CA GLU A 34 -4.61 10.52 4.86
C GLU A 34 -6.02 10.63 4.25
N GLU A 35 -6.16 10.61 2.92
CA GLU A 35 -7.45 10.67 2.23
C GLU A 35 -8.18 9.32 2.23
N LEU A 36 -7.41 8.24 2.34
CA LEU A 36 -7.86 6.85 2.25
C LEU A 36 -7.41 6.06 3.50
N ILE A 37 -8.17 5.03 3.83
CA ILE A 37 -7.79 3.99 4.80
C ILE A 37 -7.51 2.69 4.04
N LEU A 38 -6.31 2.14 4.21
CA LEU A 38 -5.89 0.89 3.59
C LEU A 38 -6.23 -0.29 4.51
N LEU A 39 -6.89 -1.31 3.98
CA LEU A 39 -7.27 -2.51 4.73
C LEU A 39 -6.18 -3.58 4.63
N PHE A 40 -5.73 -4.11 5.77
CA PHE A 40 -4.75 -5.21 5.82
C PHE A 40 -5.37 -6.48 6.41
N SER A 41 -5.65 -7.46 5.56
CA SER A 41 -5.98 -8.80 6.05
C SER A 41 -4.74 -9.49 6.62
N GLY A 42 -4.94 -10.50 7.48
CA GLY A 42 -3.83 -11.33 7.96
C GLY A 42 -3.04 -11.98 6.82
N THR A 43 -3.74 -12.45 5.79
CA THR A 43 -3.11 -13.02 4.58
C THR A 43 -2.26 -12.00 3.83
N THR A 44 -2.77 -10.78 3.60
CA THR A 44 -2.02 -9.70 2.95
C THR A 44 -0.75 -9.36 3.73
N GLN A 45 -0.83 -9.34 5.06
CA GLN A 45 0.34 -9.09 5.91
C GLN A 45 1.39 -10.20 5.77
N GLU A 46 0.97 -11.48 5.79
CA GLU A 46 1.87 -12.62 5.61
C GLU A 46 2.60 -12.61 4.26
N GLU A 47 1.91 -12.20 3.19
CA GLU A 47 2.50 -12.05 1.86
C GLU A 47 3.54 -10.92 1.84
N LEU A 48 3.22 -9.76 2.41
CA LEU A 48 4.11 -8.60 2.48
C LEU A 48 5.38 -8.86 3.31
N LEU A 49 5.33 -9.77 4.28
CA LEU A 49 6.53 -10.22 5.02
C LEU A 49 7.57 -10.87 4.11
N LYS A 50 7.15 -11.45 2.97
CA LYS A 50 8.02 -12.10 1.99
C LYS A 50 8.36 -11.19 0.80
N ALA A 51 7.83 -9.97 0.75
CA ALA A 51 8.06 -9.03 -0.33
C ALA A 51 9.51 -8.50 -0.36
N PRO A 52 9.95 -7.88 -1.48
CA PRO A 52 11.21 -7.14 -1.55
C PRO A 52 11.31 -6.04 -0.47
N GLU A 53 12.53 -5.66 -0.09
CA GLU A 53 12.74 -4.70 1.01
C GLU A 53 12.23 -3.29 0.68
N GLU A 54 12.24 -2.88 -0.58
CA GLU A 54 11.65 -1.62 -1.05
C GLU A 54 10.13 -1.59 -0.83
N VAL A 55 9.44 -2.71 -1.08
CA VAL A 55 8.00 -2.86 -0.85
C VAL A 55 7.70 -2.83 0.66
N LYS A 56 8.46 -3.56 1.47
CA LYS A 56 8.32 -3.50 2.93
C LYS A 56 8.56 -2.09 3.48
N SER A 57 9.54 -1.38 2.91
CA SER A 57 9.84 -0.01 3.30
C SER A 57 8.71 0.94 2.94
N LEU A 58 8.07 0.77 1.79
CA LEU A 58 6.86 1.52 1.40
C LEU A 58 5.72 1.28 2.40
N VAL A 59 5.43 0.02 2.75
CA VAL A 59 4.36 -0.32 3.70
C VAL A 59 4.62 0.31 5.07
N ARG A 60 5.88 0.29 5.54
CA ARG A 60 6.28 0.91 6.82
C ARG A 60 6.12 2.43 6.87
N GLN A 61 6.02 3.11 5.73
CA GLN A 61 5.75 4.55 5.67
C GLN A 61 4.27 4.89 5.89
N ILE A 62 3.37 3.91 5.77
CA ILE A 62 1.94 4.11 5.97
C ILE A 62 1.68 4.24 7.48
N LYS A 63 1.08 5.37 7.88
CA LYS A 63 0.71 5.60 9.28
C LYS A 63 -0.35 4.59 9.71
N SER A 64 -0.28 4.11 10.95
CA SER A 64 -1.30 3.25 11.53
C SER A 64 -2.70 3.88 11.55
N SER A 65 -2.80 5.21 11.58
CA SER A 65 -4.06 5.94 11.45
C SER A 65 -4.71 5.83 10.07
N ASN A 66 -3.96 5.39 9.06
CA ASN A 66 -4.40 5.22 7.68
C ASN A 66 -4.56 3.73 7.33
N THR A 67 -4.59 2.85 8.33
CA THR A 67 -4.72 1.41 8.16
C THR A 67 -5.80 0.84 9.07
N GLU A 68 -6.47 -0.22 8.62
CA GLU A 68 -7.43 -1.01 9.42
C GLU A 68 -7.22 -2.50 9.19
#